data_AF-A0A498G4Y2-F1
#
_entry.id   AF-A0A498G4Y2-F1
#
_cell.length_a   1.000
_cell.length_b   1.000
_cell.length_c   1.000
_cell.angle_alpha   90.00
_cell.angle_beta   90.00
_cell.angle_gamma   90.00
#
_symmetry.space_group_name_H-M   'P 1'
#
loop_
_entity.id
_entity.type
_entity.pdbx_description
1 polymer ?
#
loop_
_entity_poly.entity_id
_entity_poly.type
_entity_poly.pdbx_seq_one_letter_code
_entity_poly.pdbx_strand_id
1 'polypeptide(L)'
;MHERQDVNRLAGNASTMTRKRTDGDDEGDGVVGLSTDAAAAAIVAAGPERDPETVRSVLDHVTDGDRVTREGIEETVSDTSKVLATAETRTELGEMALDDARDTAEGVADLDLVRGRLDRYETTLDEVTTRVRELGSELQRVSNPEDDPDDLYESVMGLRRVASGAQDVQQRADELQLDIEDFETWLTTPERRQSALEEDVDAVAEALEAIAPGDDPDAETWVDAVLRAELTGLLVADVRAELDDHRQLNAWDDADGEWVDAIERRLDEIDARAQELADDLAATARPTWRDQYGDRIDAFRATLESVDPPVPWGEVRAELDRARSLDEAYPQSA
;
A
#
# COMPACT_ATOMS: atom_id res chain seq x y z
N MET A 1 12.93 -9.51 -60.06
CA MET A 1 13.03 -9.15 -61.49
C MET A 1 12.12 -7.96 -61.71
N HIS A 2 12.71 -6.78 -61.92
CA HIS A 2 12.12 -5.52 -62.39
C HIS A 2 11.05 -4.88 -61.47
N GLU A 3 11.03 -3.58 -61.19
CA GLU A 3 11.55 -2.45 -61.97
C GLU A 3 11.81 -1.23 -61.07
N ARG A 4 12.98 -0.62 -61.23
CA ARG A 4 13.32 0.74 -60.82
C ARG A 4 12.83 1.72 -61.89
N GLN A 5 12.51 2.96 -61.50
CA GLN A 5 12.85 4.21 -62.22
C GLN A 5 12.40 5.38 -61.32
N ASP A 6 13.25 6.20 -60.70
CA ASP A 6 14.29 7.14 -61.18
C ASP A 6 13.83 8.13 -62.26
N VAL A 7 13.45 9.33 -61.80
CA VAL A 7 13.70 10.64 -62.44
C VAL A 7 13.38 11.72 -61.38
N ASN A 8 14.29 12.61 -60.97
CA ASN A 8 14.87 13.62 -61.82
C ASN A 8 16.15 14.21 -61.19
N ARG A 9 17.14 14.41 -62.06
CA ARG A 9 18.50 14.90 -61.80
C ARG A 9 18.73 16.08 -62.75
N LEU A 10 18.98 17.27 -62.22
CA LEU A 10 19.57 18.42 -62.92
C LEU A 10 20.39 19.18 -61.86
N ALA A 11 21.68 18.94 -61.67
CA ALA A 11 22.85 19.32 -62.50
C ALA A 11 23.03 20.84 -62.63
N GLY A 12 24.09 21.37 -61.99
CA GLY A 12 24.54 22.75 -62.12
C GLY A 12 25.77 23.05 -61.26
N ASN A 13 26.95 22.76 -61.82
CA ASN A 13 28.30 22.84 -61.24
C ASN A 13 28.79 24.22 -60.78
N ALA A 14 29.84 24.13 -59.94
CA ALA A 14 31.01 25.01 -59.81
C ALA A 14 30.94 26.20 -58.82
N SER A 15 31.59 26.03 -57.67
CA SER A 15 32.90 26.68 -57.47
C SER A 15 33.56 26.23 -56.18
N THR A 16 34.74 25.68 -56.35
CA THR A 16 35.77 25.45 -55.35
C THR A 16 36.10 26.77 -54.64
N MET A 17 35.59 26.96 -53.43
CA MET A 17 36.22 27.82 -52.44
C MET A 17 36.53 26.98 -51.21
N THR A 18 37.81 26.66 -51.11
CA THR A 18 38.50 26.25 -49.89
C THR A 18 38.18 27.25 -48.78
N ARG A 19 37.08 27.04 -48.06
CA ARG A 19 36.91 27.61 -46.72
C ARG A 19 37.77 26.77 -45.80
N LYS A 20 38.96 27.30 -45.56
CA LYS A 20 39.73 27.19 -44.33
C LYS A 20 38.86 26.60 -43.21
N ARG A 21 39.16 25.35 -42.83
CA ARG A 21 38.84 24.83 -41.50
C ARG A 21 39.33 25.88 -40.53
N THR A 22 38.41 26.65 -39.99
CA THR A 22 38.58 27.22 -38.67
C THR A 22 38.44 26.03 -37.75
N ASP A 23 39.58 25.51 -37.29
CA ASP A 23 39.67 24.95 -35.94
C ASP A 23 39.09 26.04 -35.01
N GLY A 24 37.80 25.91 -34.76
CA GLY A 24 37.15 26.47 -33.60
C GLY A 24 36.95 25.28 -32.71
N ASP A 25 37.70 25.25 -31.62
CA ASP A 25 37.39 24.45 -30.45
C ASP A 25 35.93 24.79 -30.06
N ASP A 26 35.00 23.92 -30.48
CA ASP A 26 33.77 23.72 -29.75
C ASP A 26 34.17 22.77 -28.62
N GLU A 27 34.79 23.34 -27.56
CA GLU A 27 34.92 22.68 -26.26
C GLU A 27 33.49 22.43 -25.79
N GLY A 28 32.92 21.33 -26.24
CA GLY A 28 31.52 21.00 -26.02
C GLY A 28 31.23 20.96 -24.53
N ASP A 29 30.08 21.52 -24.16
CA ASP A 29 29.49 21.51 -22.82
C ASP A 29 29.13 20.09 -22.32
N GLY A 30 29.60 19.06 -23.02
CA GLY A 30 29.30 17.66 -22.76
C GLY A 30 30.09 17.07 -21.61
N VAL A 31 29.48 16.07 -20.98
CA VAL A 31 30.00 15.40 -19.78
C VAL A 31 30.63 14.06 -20.11
N VAL A 32 30.20 13.44 -21.22
CA VAL A 32 30.70 12.13 -21.64
C VAL A 32 32.16 12.23 -22.07
N GLY A 33 33.00 11.37 -21.50
CA GLY A 33 34.44 11.34 -21.73
C GLY A 33 35.27 12.20 -20.77
N LEU A 34 34.62 13.03 -19.94
CA LEU A 34 35.27 13.72 -18.82
C LEU A 34 35.63 12.74 -17.70
N SER A 35 36.62 13.11 -16.90
CA SER A 35 36.86 12.38 -15.65
C SER A 35 35.69 12.57 -14.68
N THR A 36 35.45 11.62 -13.78
CA THR A 36 34.36 11.68 -12.80
C THR A 36 34.37 13.00 -12.01
N ASP A 37 35.55 13.48 -11.60
CA ASP A 37 35.69 14.76 -10.90
C ASP A 37 35.38 15.99 -11.77
N ALA A 38 35.77 15.97 -13.04
CA ALA A 38 35.48 17.05 -13.97
C ALA A 38 34.00 17.08 -14.36
N ALA A 39 33.41 15.91 -14.56
CA ALA A 39 31.97 15.73 -14.78
C ALA A 39 31.16 16.22 -13.57
N ALA A 40 31.56 15.82 -12.36
CA ALA A 40 30.89 16.29 -11.14
C ALA A 40 30.97 17.80 -10.98
N ALA A 41 32.12 18.42 -11.30
CA ALA A 41 32.26 19.86 -11.27
C ALA A 41 31.38 20.57 -12.30
N ALA A 42 31.25 20.02 -13.51
CA ALA A 42 30.36 20.55 -14.55
C ALA A 42 28.87 20.48 -14.11
N ILE A 43 28.44 19.34 -13.55
CA ILE A 43 27.07 19.15 -13.05
C ILE A 43 26.74 20.10 -11.88
N VAL A 44 27.67 20.31 -10.95
CA VAL A 44 27.51 21.26 -9.84
C VAL A 44 27.54 22.71 -10.35
N ALA A 45 28.31 23.01 -11.40
CA ALA A 45 28.30 24.33 -12.01
C ALA A 45 26.97 24.65 -12.70
N ALA A 46 26.33 23.65 -13.32
CA ALA A 46 25.01 23.77 -13.94
C ALA A 46 23.87 23.87 -12.88
N GLY A 47 23.98 23.13 -11.76
CA GLY A 47 23.06 23.18 -10.62
C GLY A 47 23.77 23.43 -9.29
N PRO A 48 24.02 24.69 -8.88
CA PRO A 48 24.84 25.03 -7.70
C PRO A 48 24.27 24.56 -6.36
N GLU A 49 22.99 24.24 -6.30
CA GLU A 49 22.29 23.66 -5.15
C GLU A 49 22.58 22.16 -4.96
N ARG A 50 23.16 21.49 -5.96
CA ARG A 50 23.47 20.06 -5.91
C ARG A 50 24.66 19.80 -4.98
N ASP A 51 24.51 18.78 -4.13
CA ASP A 51 25.58 18.33 -3.26
C ASP A 51 26.70 17.61 -4.05
N PRO A 52 27.96 18.10 -4.02
CA PRO A 52 29.03 17.54 -4.83
C PRO A 52 29.40 16.08 -4.50
N GLU A 53 29.20 15.63 -3.26
CA GLU A 53 29.46 14.23 -2.88
C GLU A 53 28.40 13.31 -3.47
N THR A 54 27.14 13.73 -3.41
CA THR A 54 26.00 13.05 -4.03
C THR A 54 26.19 12.94 -5.55
N VAL A 55 26.60 14.03 -6.22
CA VAL A 55 26.86 14.02 -7.67
C VAL A 55 27.93 13.00 -8.04
N ARG A 56 29.04 12.93 -7.30
CA ARG A 56 30.09 11.92 -7.55
C ARG A 56 29.58 10.50 -7.36
N SER A 57 28.87 10.25 -6.26
CA SER A 57 28.30 8.92 -5.98
C SER A 57 27.32 8.47 -7.06
N VAL A 58 26.57 9.40 -7.66
CA VAL A 58 25.66 9.12 -8.77
C VAL A 58 26.45 8.76 -10.02
N LEU A 59 27.49 9.53 -10.35
CA LEU A 59 28.31 9.30 -11.53
C LEU A 59 29.07 7.97 -11.52
N ASP A 60 29.43 7.44 -10.34
CA ASP A 60 30.13 6.15 -10.22
C ASP A 60 29.42 4.99 -10.94
N HIS A 61 28.10 5.08 -11.15
CA HIS A 61 27.31 4.04 -11.81
C HIS A 61 27.44 4.09 -13.35
N VAL A 62 27.80 5.26 -13.91
CA VAL A 62 27.92 5.49 -15.36
C VAL A 62 29.37 5.70 -15.80
N THR A 63 30.32 5.39 -14.91
CA THR A 63 31.75 5.53 -15.18
C THR A 63 32.41 4.19 -15.47
N ASP A 64 33.31 4.18 -16.46
CA ASP A 64 34.28 3.11 -16.65
C ASP A 64 35.68 3.63 -16.29
N GLY A 65 36.27 3.04 -15.25
CA GLY A 65 37.50 3.54 -14.65
C GLY A 65 37.28 4.89 -13.94
N ASP A 66 37.90 5.95 -14.46
CA ASP A 66 37.83 7.31 -13.91
C ASP A 66 37.04 8.28 -14.79
N ARG A 67 36.29 7.78 -15.78
CA ARG A 67 35.61 8.58 -16.81
C ARG A 67 34.15 8.21 -16.97
N VAL A 68 33.30 9.22 -17.17
CA VAL A 68 31.90 9.02 -17.58
C VAL A 68 31.88 8.53 -19.01
N THR A 69 31.20 7.40 -19.29
CA THR A 69 31.16 6.81 -20.63
C THR A 69 29.73 6.56 -21.07
N ARG A 70 29.51 6.59 -22.39
CA ARG A 70 28.22 6.19 -22.97
C ARG A 70 27.91 4.72 -22.69
N GLU A 71 28.94 3.87 -22.69
CA GLU A 71 28.81 2.45 -22.35
C GLU A 71 28.35 2.26 -20.90
N GLY A 72 28.86 3.03 -19.95
CA GLY A 72 28.41 2.99 -18.54
C GLY A 72 26.97 3.46 -18.36
N ILE A 73 26.52 4.46 -19.14
CA ILE A 73 25.11 4.87 -19.17
C ILE A 73 24.24 3.73 -19.73
N GLU A 74 24.61 3.16 -20.88
CA GLU A 74 23.90 2.04 -21.51
C GLU A 74 23.84 0.81 -20.59
N GLU A 75 24.90 0.53 -19.84
CA GLU A 75 24.96 -0.52 -18.83
C GLU A 75 24.00 -0.24 -17.66
N THR A 76 23.99 0.98 -17.11
CA THR A 76 23.06 1.36 -16.03
C THR A 76 21.60 1.25 -16.49
N VAL A 77 21.30 1.68 -17.71
CA VAL A 77 19.96 1.53 -18.33
C VAL A 77 19.60 0.06 -18.46
N SER A 78 20.52 -0.77 -18.96
CA SER A 78 20.34 -2.21 -19.09
C SER A 78 20.05 -2.88 -17.75
N ASP A 79 20.79 -2.53 -16.71
CA ASP A 79 20.59 -3.09 -15.37
C ASP A 79 19.28 -2.62 -14.74
N THR A 80 18.95 -1.33 -14.86
CA THR A 80 17.66 -0.80 -14.42
C THR A 80 16.49 -1.48 -15.14
N SER A 81 16.62 -1.71 -16.44
CA SER A 81 15.64 -2.44 -17.25
C SER A 81 15.45 -3.88 -16.78
N LYS A 82 16.52 -4.58 -16.38
CA LYS A 82 16.42 -5.94 -15.83
C LYS A 82 15.70 -5.97 -14.47
N VAL A 83 15.97 -4.98 -13.61
CA VAL A 83 15.27 -4.86 -12.33
C VAL A 83 13.78 -4.62 -12.56
N LEU A 84 13.42 -3.70 -13.47
CA LEU A 84 12.02 -3.47 -13.83
C LEU A 84 11.35 -4.70 -14.44
N ALA A 85 12.01 -5.40 -15.37
CA ALA A 85 11.47 -6.65 -15.94
C ALA A 85 11.24 -7.74 -14.89
N THR A 86 12.06 -7.77 -13.83
CA THR A 86 11.85 -8.68 -12.70
C THR A 86 10.59 -8.29 -11.92
N ALA A 87 10.40 -6.99 -11.65
CA ALA A 87 9.20 -6.48 -10.99
C ALA A 87 7.92 -6.73 -11.82
N GLU A 88 7.99 -6.55 -13.14
CA GLU A 88 6.93 -6.93 -14.09
C GLU A 88 6.56 -8.42 -13.94
N THR A 89 7.56 -9.30 -14.00
CA THR A 89 7.37 -10.75 -13.86
C THR A 89 6.74 -11.10 -12.51
N ARG A 90 7.15 -10.45 -11.40
CA ARG A 90 6.54 -10.67 -10.07
C ARG A 90 5.09 -10.20 -10.02
N THR A 91 4.78 -9.10 -10.69
CA THR A 91 3.41 -8.60 -10.77
C THR A 91 2.51 -9.57 -11.55
N GLU A 92 2.98 -10.09 -12.69
CA GLU A 92 2.26 -11.12 -13.47
C GLU A 92 2.04 -12.41 -12.67
N LEU A 93 3.03 -12.82 -11.86
CA LEU A 93 2.87 -13.96 -10.93
C LEU A 93 1.81 -13.68 -9.85
N GLY A 94 1.70 -12.44 -9.36
CA GLY A 94 0.64 -12.04 -8.43
C GLY A 94 -0.75 -12.07 -9.07
N GLU A 95 -0.86 -11.68 -10.35
CA GLU A 95 -2.10 -11.79 -11.13
C GLU A 95 -2.54 -13.25 -11.25
N MET A 96 -1.62 -14.15 -11.62
CA MET A 96 -1.92 -15.59 -11.70
C MET A 96 -2.33 -16.18 -10.33
N ALA A 97 -1.65 -15.79 -9.25
CA ALA A 97 -2.03 -16.23 -7.90
C ALA A 97 -3.45 -15.77 -7.52
N LEU A 98 -3.81 -14.53 -7.86
CA LEU A 98 -5.17 -14.01 -7.59
C LEU A 98 -6.24 -14.77 -8.39
N ASP A 99 -5.95 -15.11 -9.65
CA ASP A 99 -6.85 -15.93 -10.46
C ASP A 99 -7.01 -17.35 -9.87
N ASP A 100 -5.91 -17.98 -9.45
CA ASP A 100 -5.94 -19.28 -8.77
C ASP A 100 -6.78 -19.21 -7.47
N ALA A 101 -6.62 -18.15 -6.67
CA ALA A 101 -7.39 -17.96 -5.45
C ALA A 101 -8.89 -17.72 -5.70
N ARG A 102 -9.24 -17.04 -6.79
CA ARG A 102 -10.64 -16.87 -7.23
C ARG A 102 -11.25 -18.21 -7.64
N ASP A 103 -10.49 -19.04 -8.34
CA ASP A 103 -10.90 -20.39 -8.70
C ASP A 103 -11.07 -21.28 -7.45
N THR A 104 -10.14 -21.20 -6.49
CA THR A 104 -10.24 -21.89 -5.20
C THR A 104 -11.47 -21.44 -4.39
N ALA A 105 -11.86 -20.17 -4.48
CA ALA A 105 -13.04 -19.60 -3.84
C ALA A 105 -14.36 -19.86 -4.60
N GLU A 106 -14.34 -20.63 -5.69
CA GLU A 106 -15.56 -20.92 -6.44
C GLU A 106 -16.65 -21.55 -5.55
N GLY A 107 -17.82 -20.91 -5.53
CA GLY A 107 -18.97 -21.34 -4.73
C GLY A 107 -19.10 -20.68 -3.36
N VAL A 108 -18.09 -19.92 -2.91
CA VAL A 108 -18.11 -19.13 -1.66
C VAL A 108 -17.57 -17.70 -1.83
N ALA A 109 -17.25 -17.29 -3.06
CA ALA A 109 -16.73 -15.96 -3.38
C ALA A 109 -17.70 -14.80 -3.03
N ASP A 110 -18.98 -15.10 -2.81
CA ASP A 110 -20.00 -14.13 -2.41
C ASP A 110 -20.20 -14.00 -0.89
N LEU A 111 -19.47 -14.77 -0.08
CA LEU A 111 -19.42 -14.53 1.37
C LEU A 111 -18.62 -13.26 1.64
N ASP A 112 -19.08 -12.41 2.55
CA ASP A 112 -18.47 -11.09 2.78
C ASP A 112 -17.01 -11.22 3.25
N LEU A 113 -16.72 -12.21 4.08
CA LEU A 113 -15.37 -12.55 4.54
C LEU A 113 -14.42 -12.95 3.40
N VAL A 114 -14.92 -13.69 2.40
CA VAL A 114 -14.15 -14.14 1.24
C VAL A 114 -13.99 -13.00 0.24
N ARG A 115 -15.09 -12.35 -0.11
CA ARG A 115 -15.13 -11.22 -1.04
C ARG A 115 -14.21 -10.10 -0.58
N GLY A 116 -14.27 -9.71 0.69
CA GLY A 116 -13.46 -8.62 1.23
C GLY A 116 -11.95 -8.89 1.12
N ARG A 117 -11.52 -10.15 1.22
CA ARG A 117 -10.11 -10.53 1.00
C ARG A 117 -9.73 -10.44 -0.48
N LEU A 118 -10.56 -11.00 -1.38
CA LEU A 118 -10.33 -10.96 -2.82
C LEU A 118 -10.30 -9.51 -3.36
N ASP A 119 -11.22 -8.65 -2.92
CA ASP A 119 -11.27 -7.23 -3.31
C ASP A 119 -10.00 -6.47 -2.87
N ARG A 120 -9.45 -6.80 -1.70
CA ARG A 120 -8.19 -6.23 -1.21
C ARG A 120 -7.01 -6.66 -2.07
N TYR A 121 -6.92 -7.93 -2.42
CA TYR A 121 -5.87 -8.45 -3.29
C TYR A 121 -5.93 -7.83 -4.69
N GLU A 122 -7.13 -7.69 -5.24
CA GLU A 122 -7.36 -7.01 -6.52
C GLU A 122 -6.92 -5.54 -6.47
N THR A 123 -7.31 -4.81 -5.42
CA THR A 123 -6.88 -3.42 -5.23
C THR A 123 -5.36 -3.30 -5.15
N THR A 124 -4.72 -4.19 -4.39
CA THR A 124 -3.25 -4.20 -4.25
C THR A 124 -2.57 -4.52 -5.58
N LEU A 125 -3.08 -5.49 -6.33
CA LEU A 125 -2.56 -5.85 -7.64
C LEU A 125 -2.69 -4.70 -8.63
N ASP A 126 -3.82 -3.99 -8.63
CA ASP A 126 -4.05 -2.83 -9.48
C ASP A 126 -3.06 -1.69 -9.19
N GLU A 127 -2.76 -1.46 -7.91
CA GLU A 127 -1.75 -0.48 -7.48
C GLU A 127 -0.34 -0.86 -7.97
N VAL A 128 0.08 -2.11 -7.75
CA VAL A 128 1.38 -2.63 -8.18
C VAL A 128 1.52 -2.58 -9.71
N THR A 129 0.49 -3.01 -10.43
CA THR A 129 0.46 -3.02 -11.89
C THR A 129 0.50 -1.61 -12.47
N THR A 130 -0.23 -0.67 -11.86
CA THR A 130 -0.16 0.75 -12.24
C THR A 130 1.25 1.29 -12.04
N ARG A 131 1.88 0.98 -10.89
CA ARG A 131 3.23 1.44 -10.58
C ARG A 131 4.27 0.91 -11.56
N VAL A 132 4.19 -0.36 -11.97
CA VAL A 132 5.05 -0.95 -13.01
C VAL A 132 4.97 -0.15 -14.32
N ARG A 133 3.75 0.18 -14.79
CA ARG A 133 3.55 0.92 -16.04
C ARG A 133 4.13 2.34 -15.97
N GLU A 134 4.00 2.99 -14.82
CA GLU A 134 4.61 4.30 -14.56
C GLU A 134 6.14 4.24 -14.61
N LEU A 135 6.73 3.23 -13.96
CA LEU A 135 8.18 3.00 -13.94
C LEU A 135 8.74 2.69 -15.32
N GLY A 136 8.04 1.90 -16.13
CA GLY A 136 8.42 1.67 -17.54
C GLY A 136 8.40 2.94 -18.37
N SER A 137 7.39 3.79 -18.15
CA SER A 137 7.31 5.11 -18.80
C SER A 137 8.41 6.06 -18.32
N GLU A 138 8.81 5.98 -17.04
CA GLU A 138 9.93 6.75 -16.50
C GLU A 138 11.27 6.26 -17.05
N LEU A 139 11.52 4.95 -17.07
CA LEU A 139 12.71 4.33 -17.66
C LEU A 139 12.89 4.78 -19.11
N GLN A 140 11.83 4.74 -19.92
CA GLN A 140 11.91 5.16 -21.31
C GLN A 140 12.34 6.63 -21.44
N ARG A 141 11.80 7.52 -20.59
CA ARG A 141 12.14 8.94 -20.58
C ARG A 141 13.60 9.20 -20.22
N VAL A 142 14.14 8.46 -19.26
CA VAL A 142 15.49 8.73 -18.72
C VAL A 142 16.60 7.89 -19.37
N SER A 143 16.25 6.97 -20.27
CA SER A 143 17.18 5.98 -20.85
C SER A 143 18.21 6.52 -21.85
N ASN A 144 18.02 7.71 -22.42
CA ASN A 144 18.90 8.25 -23.44
C ASN A 144 19.09 9.76 -23.25
N PRO A 145 19.91 10.16 -22.26
CA PRO A 145 20.19 11.56 -22.03
C PRO A 145 20.98 12.18 -23.19
N GLU A 146 20.76 13.47 -23.42
CA GLU A 146 21.65 14.34 -24.17
C GLU A 146 23.00 14.44 -23.45
N ASP A 147 24.07 14.72 -24.21
CA ASP A 147 25.41 14.93 -23.66
C ASP A 147 25.49 16.35 -23.06
N ASP A 148 24.75 16.54 -21.97
CA ASP A 148 24.55 17.78 -21.22
C ASP A 148 24.63 17.49 -19.69
N PRO A 149 25.23 18.37 -18.88
CA PRO A 149 25.42 18.13 -17.44
C PRO A 149 24.10 17.97 -16.66
N ASP A 150 23.08 18.75 -16.98
CA ASP A 150 21.79 18.67 -16.29
C ASP A 150 21.04 17.41 -16.72
N ASP A 151 20.96 17.16 -18.02
CA ASP A 151 20.20 16.02 -18.54
C ASP A 151 20.83 14.67 -18.13
N LEU A 152 22.16 14.56 -18.13
CA LEU A 152 22.86 13.38 -17.62
C LEU A 152 22.55 13.16 -16.14
N TYR A 153 22.67 14.20 -15.30
CA TYR A 153 22.42 14.06 -13.88
C TYR A 153 20.97 13.64 -13.59
N GLU A 154 19.99 14.27 -14.25
CA GLU A 154 18.57 13.93 -14.11
C GLU A 154 18.27 12.52 -14.62
N SER A 155 18.93 12.10 -15.70
CA SER A 155 18.82 10.73 -16.23
C SER A 155 19.32 9.69 -15.23
N VAL A 156 20.54 9.84 -14.68
CA VAL A 156 21.08 8.86 -13.73
C VAL A 156 20.28 8.84 -12.42
N MET A 157 19.84 10.00 -11.93
CA MET A 157 18.94 10.07 -10.78
C MET A 157 17.58 9.43 -11.07
N GLY A 158 17.05 9.61 -12.28
CA GLY A 158 15.86 8.94 -12.76
C GLY A 158 15.99 7.43 -12.79
N LEU A 159 17.09 6.91 -13.35
CA LEU A 159 17.39 5.48 -13.37
C LEU A 159 17.45 4.89 -11.96
N ARG A 160 18.06 5.61 -11.00
CA ARG A 160 18.06 5.20 -9.59
C ARG A 160 16.67 5.17 -8.98
N ARG A 161 15.82 6.18 -9.26
CA ARG A 161 14.42 6.18 -8.81
C ARG A 161 13.63 5.03 -9.41
N VAL A 162 13.82 4.73 -10.68
CA VAL A 162 13.20 3.59 -11.36
C VAL A 162 13.64 2.28 -10.71
N ALA A 163 14.94 2.09 -10.47
CA ALA A 163 15.46 0.88 -9.85
C ALA A 163 14.90 0.69 -8.43
N SER A 164 14.89 1.74 -7.60
CA SER A 164 14.31 1.68 -6.24
C SER A 164 12.80 1.41 -6.30
N GLY A 165 12.08 2.09 -7.19
CA GLY A 165 10.64 1.88 -7.33
C GLY A 165 10.30 0.48 -7.82
N ALA A 166 11.11 -0.09 -8.72
CA ALA A 166 10.95 -1.47 -9.18
C ALA A 166 11.21 -2.48 -8.07
N GLN A 167 12.17 -2.23 -7.18
CA GLN A 167 12.39 -3.07 -5.99
C GLN A 167 11.20 -3.00 -5.01
N ASP A 168 10.64 -1.81 -4.78
CA ASP A 168 9.45 -1.66 -3.93
C ASP A 168 8.23 -2.37 -4.52
N VAL A 169 8.05 -2.33 -5.84
CA VAL A 169 7.01 -3.09 -6.56
C VAL A 169 7.25 -4.58 -6.40
N GLN A 170 8.49 -5.04 -6.59
CA GLN A 170 8.83 -6.45 -6.45
C GLN A 170 8.49 -6.97 -5.05
N GLN A 171 8.87 -6.22 -4.01
CA GLN A 171 8.55 -6.57 -2.63
C GLN A 171 7.05 -6.67 -2.40
N ARG A 172 6.27 -5.67 -2.83
CA ARG A 172 4.81 -5.67 -2.69
C ARG A 172 4.15 -6.83 -3.45
N ALA A 173 4.64 -7.16 -4.64
CA ALA A 173 4.14 -8.29 -5.41
C ALA A 173 4.44 -9.64 -4.73
N ASP A 174 5.63 -9.80 -4.16
CA ASP A 174 6.01 -10.99 -3.40
C ASP A 174 5.18 -11.11 -2.10
N GLU A 175 4.93 -9.99 -1.39
CA GLU A 175 4.05 -9.95 -0.20
C GLU A 175 2.60 -10.31 -0.58
N LEU A 176 2.06 -9.76 -1.67
CA LEU A 176 0.74 -10.09 -2.18
C LEU A 176 0.60 -11.59 -2.49
N GLN A 177 1.61 -12.20 -3.12
CA GLN A 177 1.59 -13.64 -3.41
C GLN A 177 1.52 -14.47 -2.12
N LEU A 178 2.32 -14.13 -1.11
CA LEU A 178 2.28 -14.83 0.18
C LEU A 178 0.92 -14.69 0.86
N ASP A 179 0.35 -13.48 0.86
CA ASP A 179 -0.97 -13.24 1.44
C ASP A 179 -2.08 -14.05 0.73
N ILE A 180 -1.96 -14.21 -0.59
CA ILE A 180 -2.88 -15.02 -1.39
C ILE A 180 -2.72 -16.51 -1.08
N GLU A 181 -1.49 -17.03 -1.04
CA GLU A 181 -1.20 -18.43 -0.67
C GLU A 181 -1.71 -18.76 0.76
N ASP A 182 -1.54 -17.83 1.69
CA ASP A 182 -2.07 -17.95 3.05
C ASP A 182 -3.60 -17.94 3.07
N PHE A 183 -4.24 -17.10 2.24
CA PHE A 183 -5.69 -17.11 2.07
C PHE A 183 -6.21 -18.44 1.51
N GLU A 184 -5.61 -18.98 0.44
CA GLU A 184 -6.02 -20.26 -0.12
C GLU A 184 -5.89 -21.38 0.92
N THR A 185 -4.80 -21.36 1.70
CA THR A 185 -4.59 -22.35 2.75
C THR A 185 -5.62 -22.19 3.88
N TRP A 186 -5.93 -20.95 4.27
CA TRP A 186 -7.01 -20.67 5.23
C TRP A 186 -8.37 -21.16 4.69
N LEU A 187 -8.69 -20.88 3.43
CA LEU A 187 -9.96 -21.21 2.82
C LEU A 187 -10.17 -22.73 2.68
N THR A 188 -9.10 -23.49 2.50
CA THR A 188 -9.14 -24.95 2.31
C THR A 188 -8.85 -25.75 3.59
N THR A 189 -8.57 -25.09 4.72
CA THR A 189 -8.26 -25.76 5.99
C THR A 189 -9.23 -25.31 7.10
N PRO A 190 -10.29 -26.10 7.39
CA PRO A 190 -11.29 -25.75 8.41
C PRO A 190 -10.70 -25.41 9.78
N GLU A 191 -9.65 -26.11 10.22
CA GLU A 191 -9.03 -25.88 11.51
C GLU A 191 -8.32 -24.52 11.59
N ARG A 192 -7.80 -24.02 10.46
CA ARG A 192 -7.22 -22.67 10.39
C ARG A 192 -8.29 -21.60 10.47
N ARG A 193 -9.44 -21.84 9.81
CA ARG A 193 -10.61 -20.94 9.90
C ARG A 193 -11.13 -20.85 11.33
N GLN A 194 -11.30 -22.00 11.97
CA GLN A 194 -11.70 -22.07 13.38
C GLN A 194 -10.70 -21.33 14.28
N SER A 195 -9.40 -21.64 14.16
CA SER A 195 -8.38 -21.02 15.02
C SER A 195 -8.36 -19.49 14.88
N ALA A 196 -8.49 -18.97 13.65
CA ALA A 196 -8.56 -17.54 13.40
C ALA A 196 -9.78 -16.89 14.10
N LEU A 197 -10.98 -17.47 13.94
CA LEU A 197 -12.18 -16.92 14.59
C LEU A 197 -12.12 -17.04 16.12
N GLU A 198 -11.51 -18.11 16.64
CA GLU A 198 -11.26 -18.25 18.08
C GLU A 198 -10.33 -17.15 18.62
N GLU A 199 -9.28 -16.78 17.88
CA GLU A 199 -8.39 -15.66 18.21
C GLU A 199 -9.13 -14.33 18.22
N ASP A 200 -10.04 -14.10 17.27
CA ASP A 200 -10.85 -12.88 17.23
C ASP A 200 -11.82 -12.79 18.42
N VAL A 201 -12.49 -13.90 18.76
CA VAL A 201 -13.36 -13.99 19.96
C VAL A 201 -12.56 -13.76 21.25
N ASP A 202 -11.35 -14.32 21.35
CA ASP A 202 -10.44 -14.10 22.46
C ASP A 202 -10.06 -12.61 22.57
N ALA A 203 -9.73 -11.97 21.44
CA ALA A 203 -9.40 -10.56 21.39
C ALA A 203 -10.56 -9.66 21.84
N VAL A 204 -11.81 -9.98 21.45
CA VAL A 204 -13.00 -9.26 21.92
C VAL A 204 -13.20 -9.46 23.43
N ALA A 205 -13.04 -10.68 23.95
CA ALA A 205 -13.15 -10.95 25.37
C ALA A 205 -12.08 -10.19 26.18
N GLU A 206 -10.82 -10.19 25.70
CA GLU A 206 -9.72 -9.42 26.31
C GLU A 206 -9.98 -7.92 26.26
N ALA A 207 -10.50 -7.40 25.15
CA ALA A 207 -10.86 -6.00 25.01
C ALA A 207 -11.93 -5.58 26.02
N LEU A 208 -12.94 -6.42 26.25
CA LEU A 208 -13.97 -6.19 27.27
C LEU A 208 -13.37 -6.23 28.69
N GLU A 209 -12.52 -7.22 28.98
CA GLU A 209 -11.85 -7.35 30.28
C GLU A 209 -10.92 -6.17 30.61
N ALA A 210 -10.35 -5.54 29.59
CA ALA A 210 -9.53 -4.35 29.75
C ALA A 210 -10.33 -3.09 30.12
N ILE A 211 -11.67 -3.12 30.05
CA ILE A 211 -12.52 -1.99 30.45
C ILE A 211 -12.71 -2.01 31.97
N ALA A 212 -11.78 -1.37 32.68
CA ALA A 212 -11.82 -1.25 34.13
C ALA A 212 -11.76 0.23 34.57
N PRO A 213 -12.90 0.87 34.88
CA PRO A 213 -12.90 2.27 35.33
C PRO A 213 -12.28 2.45 36.74
N GLY A 214 -12.15 1.38 37.52
CA GLY A 214 -11.74 1.43 38.94
C GLY A 214 -12.89 1.80 39.88
N ASP A 215 -12.63 1.82 41.19
CA ASP A 215 -13.66 2.01 42.23
C ASP A 215 -14.19 3.46 42.36
N ASP A 216 -13.41 4.46 41.91
CA ASP A 216 -13.78 5.88 41.92
C ASP A 216 -13.17 6.59 40.70
N PRO A 217 -13.68 6.30 39.49
CA PRO A 217 -13.19 6.91 38.26
C PRO A 217 -13.39 8.43 38.30
N ASP A 218 -12.54 9.17 37.57
CA ASP A 218 -12.89 10.52 37.17
C ASP A 218 -13.83 10.51 35.94
N ALA A 219 -14.27 11.69 35.52
CA ALA A 219 -15.21 11.81 34.41
C ALA A 219 -14.63 11.27 33.08
N GLU A 220 -13.34 11.51 32.84
CA GLU A 220 -12.67 11.09 31.60
C GLU A 220 -12.54 9.57 31.52
N THR A 221 -12.09 8.96 32.62
CA THR A 221 -12.00 7.50 32.76
C THR A 221 -13.38 6.84 32.61
N TRP A 222 -14.41 7.43 33.21
CA TRP A 222 -15.79 6.93 33.06
C TRP A 222 -16.30 7.05 31.61
N VAL A 223 -16.10 8.20 30.95
CA VAL A 223 -16.52 8.37 29.55
C VAL A 223 -15.80 7.37 28.64
N ASP A 224 -14.47 7.23 28.76
CA ASP A 224 -13.72 6.26 27.96
C ASP A 224 -14.22 4.83 28.17
N ALA A 225 -14.48 4.44 29.42
CA ALA A 225 -15.02 3.12 29.73
C ALA A 225 -16.40 2.89 29.09
N VAL A 226 -17.29 3.88 29.12
CA VAL A 226 -18.59 3.79 28.44
C VAL A 226 -18.42 3.65 26.93
N LEU A 227 -17.62 4.51 26.28
CA LEU A 227 -17.41 4.45 24.83
C LEU A 227 -16.81 3.10 24.39
N ARG A 228 -15.87 2.54 25.16
CA ARG A 228 -15.32 1.21 24.90
C ARG A 228 -16.36 0.11 25.08
N ALA A 229 -17.22 0.21 26.09
CA ALA A 229 -18.28 -0.78 26.32
C ALA A 229 -19.31 -0.77 25.17
N GLU A 230 -19.67 0.41 24.65
CA GLU A 230 -20.51 0.54 23.45
C GLU A 230 -19.83 -0.09 22.21
N LEU A 231 -18.52 0.11 22.06
CA LEU A 231 -17.74 -0.50 20.97
C LEU A 231 -17.72 -2.03 21.03
N THR A 232 -17.70 -2.62 22.22
CA THR A 232 -17.75 -4.09 22.39
C THR A 232 -18.98 -4.69 21.73
N GLY A 233 -20.14 -4.01 21.78
CA GLY A 233 -21.35 -4.48 21.11
C GLY A 233 -21.18 -4.57 19.58
N LEU A 234 -20.51 -3.58 18.97
CA LEU A 234 -20.21 -3.61 17.54
C LEU A 234 -19.18 -4.70 17.18
N LEU A 235 -18.15 -4.89 18.02
CA LEU A 235 -17.19 -5.99 17.85
C LEU A 235 -17.87 -7.37 17.86
N VAL A 236 -18.78 -7.61 18.81
CA VAL A 236 -19.54 -8.86 18.86
C VAL A 236 -20.45 -9.01 17.63
N ALA A 237 -21.10 -7.93 17.18
CA ALA A 237 -21.93 -7.97 15.98
C ALA A 237 -21.13 -8.31 14.72
N ASP A 238 -19.92 -7.76 14.56
CA ASP A 238 -19.02 -8.04 13.44
C ASP A 238 -18.59 -9.53 13.45
N VAL A 239 -18.13 -10.04 14.61
CA VAL A 239 -17.74 -11.46 14.75
C VAL A 239 -18.93 -12.41 14.52
N ARG A 240 -20.16 -12.01 14.88
CA ARG A 240 -21.36 -12.81 14.56
C ARG A 240 -21.64 -12.86 13.06
N ALA A 241 -21.44 -11.76 12.34
CA ALA A 241 -21.57 -11.77 10.88
C ALA A 241 -20.51 -12.69 10.24
N GLU A 242 -19.27 -12.65 10.72
CA GLU A 242 -18.24 -13.58 10.25
C GLU A 242 -18.58 -15.04 10.59
N LEU A 243 -19.16 -15.30 11.77
CA LEU A 243 -19.62 -16.64 12.16
C LEU A 243 -20.69 -17.19 11.20
N ASP A 244 -21.57 -16.34 10.69
CA ASP A 244 -22.57 -16.71 9.67
C ASP A 244 -21.92 -17.11 8.34
N ASP A 245 -20.85 -16.43 7.93
CA ASP A 245 -20.05 -16.84 6.78
C ASP A 245 -19.34 -18.17 7.03
N HIS A 246 -18.81 -18.39 8.24
CA HIS A 246 -18.18 -19.67 8.60
C HIS A 246 -19.15 -20.85 8.59
N ARG A 247 -20.44 -20.65 8.94
CA ARG A 247 -21.48 -21.69 8.77
C ARG A 247 -21.61 -22.11 7.32
N GLN A 248 -21.57 -21.15 6.39
CA GLN A 248 -21.66 -21.41 4.96
C GLN A 248 -20.38 -22.08 4.43
N LEU A 249 -19.20 -21.64 4.87
CA LEU A 249 -17.92 -22.27 4.54
C LEU A 249 -17.83 -23.72 5.01
N ASN A 250 -18.32 -24.04 6.22
CA ASN A 250 -18.35 -25.41 6.71
C ASN A 250 -19.31 -26.29 5.91
N ALA A 251 -20.46 -25.73 5.49
CA ALA A 251 -21.39 -26.44 4.63
C ALA A 251 -20.83 -26.68 3.23
N TRP A 252 -20.01 -25.77 2.71
CA TRP A 252 -19.34 -25.90 1.41
C TRP A 252 -18.29 -27.03 1.41
N ASP A 253 -17.52 -27.17 2.49
CA ASP A 253 -16.42 -28.14 2.61
C ASP A 253 -16.82 -29.44 3.38
N ASP A 254 -18.13 -29.66 3.61
CA ASP A 254 -18.67 -30.77 4.41
C ASP A 254 -17.96 -30.95 5.78
N ALA A 255 -17.50 -29.85 6.38
CA ALA A 255 -16.74 -29.84 7.63
C ALA A 255 -17.65 -29.96 8.86
N ASP A 256 -17.08 -30.36 10.00
CA ASP A 256 -17.80 -30.38 11.26
C ASP A 256 -18.12 -28.95 11.73
N GLY A 257 -19.37 -28.74 12.17
CA GLY A 257 -19.89 -27.43 12.57
C GLY A 257 -20.03 -27.23 14.08
N GLU A 258 -19.64 -28.19 14.94
CA GLU A 258 -19.86 -28.10 16.39
C GLU A 258 -19.12 -26.89 17.01
N TRP A 259 -17.97 -26.52 16.44
CA TRP A 259 -17.19 -25.37 16.91
C TRP A 259 -17.90 -24.03 16.70
N VAL A 260 -18.75 -23.91 15.66
CA VAL A 260 -19.53 -22.70 15.39
C VAL A 260 -20.53 -22.46 16.54
N ASP A 261 -21.23 -23.52 16.96
CA ASP A 261 -22.17 -23.45 18.10
C ASP A 261 -21.43 -23.17 19.42
N ALA A 262 -20.16 -23.57 19.52
CA ALA A 262 -19.32 -23.23 20.67
C ALA A 262 -18.93 -21.76 20.70
N ILE A 263 -18.59 -21.18 19.55
CA ILE A 263 -18.28 -19.76 19.41
C ILE A 263 -19.54 -18.91 19.66
N GLU A 264 -20.69 -19.29 19.11
CA GLU A 264 -21.96 -18.57 19.33
C GLU A 264 -22.26 -18.44 20.84
N ARG A 265 -22.09 -19.53 21.59
CA ARG A 265 -22.25 -19.50 23.06
C ARG A 265 -21.24 -18.59 23.76
N ARG A 266 -19.98 -18.53 23.30
CA ARG A 266 -18.98 -17.60 23.85
C ARG A 266 -19.36 -16.16 23.57
N LEU A 267 -19.86 -15.85 22.37
CA LEU A 267 -20.32 -14.52 22.02
C LEU A 267 -21.52 -14.09 22.89
N ASP A 268 -22.45 -15.00 23.18
CA ASP A 268 -23.55 -14.74 24.12
C ASP A 268 -23.05 -14.46 25.55
N GLU A 269 -22.01 -15.16 26.00
CA GLU A 269 -21.36 -14.90 27.29
C GLU A 269 -20.65 -13.54 27.32
N ILE A 270 -19.98 -13.15 26.23
CA ILE A 270 -19.33 -11.84 26.09
C ILE A 270 -20.39 -10.73 26.13
N ASP A 271 -21.48 -10.87 25.38
CA ASP A 271 -22.59 -9.91 25.38
C ASP A 271 -23.21 -9.73 26.77
N ALA A 272 -23.44 -10.84 27.49
CA ALA A 272 -23.96 -10.79 28.85
C ALA A 272 -23.02 -10.00 29.78
N ARG A 273 -21.71 -10.25 29.68
CA ARG A 273 -20.69 -9.52 30.45
C ARG A 273 -20.59 -8.05 30.06
N ALA A 274 -20.73 -7.74 28.76
CA ALA A 274 -20.75 -6.36 28.27
C ALA A 274 -21.96 -5.60 28.81
N GLN A 275 -23.13 -6.24 28.85
CA GLN A 275 -24.35 -5.66 29.43
C GLN A 275 -24.20 -5.43 30.95
N GLU A 276 -23.64 -6.39 31.69
CA GLU A 276 -23.35 -6.22 33.12
C GLU A 276 -22.41 -5.03 33.36
N LEU A 277 -21.34 -4.90 32.57
CA LEU A 277 -20.42 -3.78 32.64
C LEU A 277 -21.12 -2.45 32.33
N ALA A 278 -21.97 -2.41 31.29
CA ALA A 278 -22.72 -1.21 30.93
C ALA A 278 -23.67 -0.78 32.07
N ASP A 279 -24.34 -1.73 32.72
CA ASP A 279 -25.21 -1.48 33.87
C ASP A 279 -24.40 -0.93 35.07
N ASP A 280 -23.21 -1.47 35.34
CA ASP A 280 -22.30 -1.00 36.39
C ASP A 280 -21.77 0.41 36.12
N LEU A 281 -21.38 0.70 34.87
CA LEU A 281 -20.97 2.04 34.44
C LEU A 281 -22.12 3.04 34.55
N ALA A 282 -23.33 2.62 34.19
CA ALA A 282 -24.53 3.43 34.34
C ALA A 282 -24.85 3.68 35.81
N ALA A 283 -24.68 2.71 36.71
CA ALA A 283 -24.90 2.89 38.15
C ALA A 283 -23.88 3.83 38.81
N THR A 284 -22.62 3.78 38.36
CA THR A 284 -21.51 4.58 38.90
C THR A 284 -21.56 6.04 38.45
N ALA A 285 -22.22 6.33 37.32
CA ALA A 285 -22.25 7.66 36.74
C ALA A 285 -22.83 8.72 37.70
N ARG A 286 -22.09 9.81 37.91
CA ARG A 286 -22.56 10.97 38.67
C ARG A 286 -23.53 11.80 37.81
N PRO A 287 -24.59 12.41 38.37
CA PRO A 287 -25.56 13.20 37.59
C PRO A 287 -24.89 14.29 36.73
N THR A 288 -23.89 14.98 37.27
CA THR A 288 -23.14 16.02 36.55
C THR A 288 -22.38 15.49 35.35
N TRP A 289 -21.95 14.23 35.33
CA TRP A 289 -21.28 13.63 34.18
C TRP A 289 -22.29 13.26 33.09
N ARG A 290 -23.45 12.72 33.48
CA ARG A 290 -24.55 12.45 32.54
C ARG A 290 -25.02 13.74 31.87
N ASP A 291 -25.21 14.80 32.64
CA ASP A 291 -25.62 16.11 32.12
C ASP A 291 -24.59 16.72 31.16
N GLN A 292 -23.29 16.45 31.38
CA GLN A 292 -22.21 17.04 30.60
C GLN A 292 -21.85 16.22 29.35
N TYR A 293 -21.90 14.88 29.44
CA TYR A 293 -21.36 13.98 28.42
C TYR A 293 -22.38 13.00 27.83
N GLY A 294 -23.62 12.98 28.34
CA GLY A 294 -24.69 12.08 27.87
C GLY A 294 -24.95 12.22 26.37
N ASP A 295 -25.16 13.45 25.88
CA ASP A 295 -25.40 13.71 24.46
C ASP A 295 -24.26 13.20 23.55
N ARG A 296 -23.02 13.27 24.04
CA ARG A 296 -21.83 12.77 23.32
C ARG A 296 -21.82 11.25 23.25
N ILE A 297 -22.11 10.58 24.36
CA ILE A 297 -22.21 9.12 24.43
C ILE A 297 -23.35 8.63 23.52
N ASP A 298 -24.51 9.29 23.57
CA ASP A 298 -25.67 8.92 22.74
C ASP A 298 -25.40 9.16 21.24
N ALA A 299 -24.69 10.23 20.89
CA ALA A 299 -24.28 10.48 19.51
C ALA A 299 -23.28 9.43 18.99
N PHE A 300 -22.33 9.00 19.84
CA PHE A 300 -21.41 7.92 19.50
C PHE A 300 -22.16 6.59 19.32
N ARG A 301 -23.05 6.23 20.26
CA ARG A 301 -23.90 5.03 20.14
C ARG A 301 -24.70 5.03 18.85
N ALA A 302 -25.35 6.15 18.52
CA ALA A 302 -26.13 6.27 17.29
C ALA A 302 -25.25 6.10 16.03
N THR A 303 -23.99 6.53 16.08
CA THR A 303 -23.03 6.27 15.00
C THR A 303 -22.76 4.77 14.89
N LEU A 304 -22.46 4.09 16.00
CA LEU A 304 -22.22 2.64 15.99
C LEU A 304 -23.44 1.85 15.51
N GLU A 305 -24.64 2.20 15.94
CA GLU A 305 -25.91 1.56 15.52
C GLU A 305 -26.20 1.75 14.01
N SER A 306 -25.55 2.71 13.35
CA SER A 306 -25.71 2.94 11.91
C SER A 306 -24.72 2.15 11.04
N VAL A 307 -23.77 1.46 11.67
CA VAL A 307 -22.74 0.67 11.00
C VAL A 307 -23.16 -0.79 10.98
N ASP A 308 -23.39 -1.32 9.78
CA ASP A 308 -23.60 -2.75 9.54
C ASP A 308 -22.24 -3.45 9.28
N PRO A 309 -22.06 -4.72 9.69
CA PRO A 309 -20.94 -5.54 9.25
C PRO A 309 -20.93 -5.72 7.72
N PRO A 310 -19.75 -5.85 7.07
CA PRO A 310 -18.40 -5.78 7.67
C PRO A 310 -18.03 -4.35 8.11
N VAL A 311 -17.48 -4.23 9.32
CA VAL A 311 -17.27 -2.92 9.96
C VAL A 311 -16.08 -2.15 9.35
N PRO A 312 -16.24 -0.86 8.97
CA PRO A 312 -15.14 0.00 8.55
C PRO A 312 -14.31 0.48 9.77
N TRP A 313 -13.48 -0.40 10.33
CA TRP A 313 -12.75 -0.18 11.58
C TRP A 313 -11.89 1.11 11.61
N GLY A 314 -11.38 1.55 10.46
CA GLY A 314 -10.65 2.82 10.36
C GLY A 314 -11.52 4.04 10.71
N GLU A 315 -12.77 4.05 10.23
CA GLU A 315 -13.75 5.12 10.50
C GLU A 315 -14.25 5.05 11.93
N VAL A 316 -14.55 3.85 12.43
CA VAL A 316 -14.98 3.61 13.81
C VAL A 316 -13.90 4.03 14.81
N ARG A 317 -12.63 3.70 14.55
CA ARG A 317 -11.50 4.13 15.39
C ARG A 317 -11.35 5.65 15.40
N ALA A 318 -11.45 6.28 14.23
CA ALA A 318 -11.41 7.74 14.13
C ALA A 318 -12.60 8.41 14.84
N GLU A 319 -13.78 7.77 14.87
CA GLU A 319 -14.93 8.23 15.64
C GLU A 319 -14.74 8.06 17.15
N LEU A 320 -14.22 6.92 17.58
CA LEU A 320 -13.89 6.67 18.99
C LEU A 320 -12.87 7.69 19.53
N ASP A 321 -11.81 7.96 18.77
CA ASP A 321 -10.78 8.94 19.14
C ASP A 321 -11.37 10.36 19.23
N ARG A 322 -12.30 10.71 18.32
CA ARG A 322 -13.05 11.98 18.39
C ARG A 322 -13.97 12.04 19.61
N ALA A 323 -14.69 10.96 19.92
CA ALA A 323 -15.59 10.89 21.07
C ALA A 323 -14.83 10.98 22.41
N ARG A 324 -13.60 10.45 22.46
CA ARG A 324 -12.71 10.55 23.63
C ARG A 324 -12.12 11.95 23.84
N SER A 325 -11.97 12.75 22.78
CA SER A 325 -11.40 14.10 22.87
C SER A 325 -12.37 15.07 23.57
N LEU A 326 -12.32 15.11 24.91
CA LEU A 326 -13.31 15.86 25.71
C LEU A 326 -13.25 17.38 25.53
N ASP A 327 -12.09 17.89 25.12
CA ASP A 327 -11.83 19.32 24.88
C ASP A 327 -12.37 19.83 23.53
N GLU A 328 -12.74 18.92 22.62
CA GLU A 328 -13.29 19.26 21.31
C GLU A 328 -14.83 19.28 21.35
N ALA A 329 -15.46 20.10 20.50
CA ALA A 329 -16.90 20.05 20.34
C ALA A 329 -17.28 18.76 19.60
N TYR A 330 -18.17 17.95 20.18
CA TYR A 330 -18.65 16.71 19.56
C TYR A 330 -20.10 16.89 19.11
N PRO A 331 -20.53 16.27 17.99
CA PRO A 331 -21.90 16.37 17.53
C PRO A 331 -22.88 15.97 18.64
N GLN A 332 -23.89 16.81 18.88
CA GLN A 332 -24.99 16.44 19.76
C GLN A 332 -25.99 15.60 18.98
N SER A 333 -26.54 14.55 19.59
CA SER A 333 -27.64 13.77 19.02
C SER A 333 -28.85 14.69 18.76
N ALA A 334 -29.50 14.50 17.61
CA ALA A 334 -30.62 15.32 17.15
C ALA A 334 -31.98 14.85 17.70
#